data_AF-A0A315CTY3-F1
#
_entry.id   AF-A0A315CTY3-F1
#
_cell.length_a   1.000
_cell.length_b   1.000
_cell.length_c   1.000
_cell.angle_alpha   90.00
_cell.angle_beta   90.00
_cell.angle_gamma   90.00
#
_symmetry.space_group_name_H-M   'P 1'
#
loop_
_entity.id
_entity.type
_entity.pdbx_description
1 polymer ?
#
loop_
_entity_poly.entity_id
_entity_poly.type
_entity_poly.pdbx_seq_one_letter_code
_entity_poly.pdbx_strand_id
1 'polypeptide(L)' 'MEQADRVRAVYLHACLRYVEREFMTNTTLRDRFGIDAKNSATASRLIKEALGAGVIRLQDPTAPPKTRRYLPSWA' A
#
# COMPACT_ATOMS: atom_id res chain seq x y z
N MET A 1 -8.03 -15.21 -5.92
CA MET A 1 -8.30 -13.91 -5.28
C MET A 1 -8.78 -12.94 -6.33
N GLU A 2 -9.97 -12.40 -6.11
CA GLU A 2 -10.54 -11.38 -6.98
C GLU A 2 -9.82 -10.03 -6.77
N GLN A 3 -10.08 -9.07 -7.67
CA GLN A 3 -9.50 -7.73 -7.52
C GLN A 3 -9.91 -7.06 -6.20
N ALA A 4 -11.17 -7.23 -5.80
CA ALA A 4 -11.69 -6.69 -4.54
C ALA A 4 -10.92 -7.21 -3.32
N ASP A 5 -10.55 -8.50 -3.30
CA ASP A 5 -9.77 -9.09 -2.20
C ASP A 5 -8.39 -8.44 -2.09
N ARG A 6 -7.73 -8.21 -3.23
CA ARG A 6 -6.41 -7.59 -3.25
C ARG A 6 -6.46 -6.14 -2.77
N VAL A 7 -7.43 -5.36 -3.27
CA VAL A 7 -7.66 -3.98 -2.83
C VAL A 7 -7.93 -3.93 -1.33
N ARG A 8 -8.81 -4.81 -0.84
CA ARG A 8 -9.13 -4.92 0.59
C ARG A 8 -7.90 -5.29 1.42
N ALA A 9 -7.08 -6.23 0.97
CA ALA A 9 -5.87 -6.63 1.67
C ALA A 9 -4.86 -5.48 1.83
N VAL A 10 -4.66 -4.69 0.76
CA VAL A 10 -3.81 -3.49 0.79
C VAL A 10 -4.40 -2.41 1.72
N TYR A 11 -5.70 -2.16 1.64
CA TYR A 11 -6.40 -1.23 2.53
C TYR A 11 -6.23 -1.59 4.01
N LEU A 12 -6.46 -2.86 4.36
CA LEU A 12 -6.27 -3.35 5.72
C LEU A 12 -4.82 -3.23 6.18
N HIS A 13 -3.85 -3.37 5.27
CA HIS A 13 -2.45 -3.12 5.59
C HIS A 13 -2.24 -1.66 5.99
N ALA A 14 -2.73 -0.73 5.17
CA ALA A 14 -2.59 0.69 5.43
C ALA A 14 -3.24 1.07 6.78
N CYS A 15 -4.40 0.49 7.10
CA CYS A 15 -5.07 0.70 8.38
C CYS A 15 -4.24 0.19 9.56
N LEU A 16 -3.70 -1.02 9.46
CA LEU A 16 -2.85 -1.60 10.49
C LEU A 16 -1.63 -0.71 10.76
N ARG A 17 -0.89 -0.35 9.70
CA ARG A 17 0.29 0.51 9.82
C ARG A 17 -0.07 1.85 10.47
N TYR A 18 -1.19 2.46 10.08
CA TYR A 18 -1.63 3.72 10.66
C TYR A 18 -1.93 3.62 12.17
N VAL A 19 -2.63 2.57 12.61
CA VAL A 19 -2.92 2.34 14.03
C VAL A 19 -1.64 2.09 14.83
N GLU A 20 -0.64 1.45 14.23
CA GLU A 20 0.72 1.28 14.78
C GLU A 20 1.54 2.58 14.78
N ARG A 21 0.97 3.71 14.31
CA ARG A 21 1.67 5.00 14.11
C ARG A 21 2.81 4.92 13.09
N GLU A 22 2.69 4.00 12.15
CA GLU A 22 3.61 3.80 11.04
C GLU A 22 2.93 4.07 9.69
N PHE A 23 3.69 4.01 8.60
CA PHE A 23 3.18 4.20 7.25
C PHE A 23 3.22 2.90 6.45
N MET A 24 2.27 2.74 5.54
CA MET A 24 2.40 1.72 4.50
C MET A 24 3.38 2.20 3.44
N THR A 25 4.33 1.36 3.09
CA THR A 25 5.26 1.51 1.97
C THR A 25 5.25 0.25 1.11
N ASN A 26 5.86 0.30 -0.08
CA ASN A 26 6.07 -0.89 -0.90
C ASN A 26 6.78 -1.99 -0.10
N THR A 27 7.82 -1.64 0.66
CA THR A 27 8.56 -2.58 1.51
C THR A 27 7.67 -3.26 2.53
N THR A 28 6.95 -2.49 3.36
CA THR A 28 6.07 -3.10 4.38
C THR A 28 4.99 -4.00 3.78
N LEU A 29 4.47 -3.66 2.59
CA LEU A 29 3.46 -4.46 1.91
C LEU A 29 4.05 -5.76 1.36
N ARG A 30 5.27 -5.69 0.80
CA ARG A 30 6.00 -6.88 0.35
C ARG A 30 6.27 -7.83 1.50
N ASP A 31 6.73 -7.30 2.63
CA ASP A 31 7.05 -8.11 3.81
C ASP A 31 5.79 -8.82 4.31
N ARG A 32 4.64 -8.13 4.37
CA ARG A 32 3.37 -8.75 4.76
C ARG A 32 2.88 -9.81 3.76
N PHE A 33 3.07 -9.60 2.47
CA PHE A 33 2.57 -10.49 1.42
C PHE A 33 3.57 -11.55 0.98
N GLY A 34 4.75 -11.62 1.61
CA GLY A 34 5.81 -12.56 1.24
C GLY A 34 6.36 -12.31 -0.18
N ILE A 35 6.35 -11.07 -0.66
CA ILE A 35 6.81 -10.71 -2.00
C ILE A 35 8.32 -10.41 -1.95
N ASP A 36 9.10 -11.26 -2.63
CA ASP A 36 10.54 -11.06 -2.82
C ASP A 36 10.84 -9.65 -3.37
N ALA A 37 11.93 -9.03 -2.91
CA ALA A 37 12.36 -7.69 -3.35
C ALA A 37 12.51 -7.57 -4.87
N LYS A 38 12.93 -8.65 -5.56
CA LYS A 38 13.01 -8.71 -7.04
C LYS A 38 11.65 -8.52 -7.71
N ASN A 39 10.56 -8.85 -6.99
CA ASN A 39 9.18 -8.76 -7.44
C ASN A 39 8.47 -7.50 -6.93
N SER A 40 9.21 -6.43 -6.61
CA SER A 40 8.65 -5.16 -6.11
C SER A 40 7.64 -4.49 -7.04
N ALA A 41 7.68 -4.80 -8.34
CA ALA A 41 6.68 -4.38 -9.32
C ALA A 41 5.28 -4.92 -8.98
N THR A 42 5.17 -6.14 -8.42
CA THR A 42 3.90 -6.74 -8.01
C THR A 42 3.24 -5.92 -6.91
N ALA A 43 4.00 -5.59 -5.85
CA ALA A 43 3.50 -4.73 -4.77
C ALA A 43 3.11 -3.34 -5.29
N SER A 44 3.88 -2.77 -6.23
CA SER A 44 3.55 -1.49 -6.86
C SER A 44 2.23 -1.54 -7.64
N ARG A 45 1.93 -2.65 -8.32
CA ARG A 45 0.65 -2.85 -9.02
C ARG A 45 -0.52 -2.91 -8.04
N LEU A 46 -0.37 -3.65 -6.93
CA LEU A 46 -1.40 -3.75 -5.89
C LEU A 46 -1.69 -2.39 -5.24
N ILE A 47 -0.65 -1.60 -4.97
CA ILE A 47 -0.79 -0.23 -4.46
C ILE A 47 -1.52 0.65 -5.47
N LYS A 48 -1.20 0.56 -6.76
CA LYS A 48 -1.92 1.31 -7.81
C LYS A 48 -3.39 0.92 -7.91
N GLU A 49 -3.71 -0.39 -7.81
CA GLU A 49 -5.09 -0.87 -7.77
C GLU A 49 -5.85 -0.26 -6.58
N ALA A 50 -5.26 -0.25 -5.39
CA ALA A 50 -5.87 0.33 -4.20
C ALA A 50 -6.00 1.87 -4.24
N LEU A 51 -5.02 2.57 -4.82
CA LEU A 51 -5.12 4.01 -5.09
C LEU A 51 -6.25 4.32 -6.08
N GLY A 52 -6.35 3.55 -7.16
CA GLY A 52 -7.41 3.70 -8.17
C GLY A 52 -8.81 3.42 -7.60
N ALA A 53 -8.91 2.52 -6.62
CA ALA A 53 -10.14 2.26 -5.88
C ALA A 53 -10.43 3.31 -4.78
N GLY A 54 -9.53 4.26 -4.52
CA GLY A 54 -9.74 5.34 -3.55
C GLY A 54 -9.73 4.91 -2.09
N VAL A 55 -9.28 3.69 -1.76
CA VAL A 55 -9.25 3.17 -0.38
C VAL A 55 -7.99 3.58 0.39
N ILE A 56 -6.94 4.00 -0.33
CA ILE A 56 -5.70 4.54 0.23
C ILE A 56 -5.33 5.83 -0.48
N ARG A 57 -4.49 6.65 0.15
CA ARG A 57 -3.94 7.89 -0.42
C ARG A 57 -2.44 8.00 -0.20
N LEU A 58 -1.78 8.83 -0.99
CA LEU A 58 -0.41 9.26 -0.69
C LEU A 58 -0.43 10.18 0.53
N GLN A 59 0.50 9.96 1.46
CA GLN A 59 0.74 10.88 2.57
C GLN A 59 1.27 12.23 2.08
N ASP A 60 2.12 12.22 1.07
CA ASP A 60 2.65 13.41 0.40
C ASP A 60 2.59 13.18 -1.13
N PRO A 61 1.74 13.92 -1.86
CA PRO A 61 1.64 13.80 -3.32
C PRO A 61 2.92 14.17 -4.07
N THR A 62 3.80 14.98 -3.47
CA THR A 62 5.05 15.44 -4.07
C THR A 62 6.21 14.46 -3.84
N ALA A 63 6.00 13.44 -3.01
CA ALA A 63 7.04 12.48 -2.64
C ALA A 63 7.58 11.70 -3.85
N PRO A 64 8.91 11.62 -4.00
CA PRO A 64 9.56 10.77 -5.00
C PRO A 64 9.12 9.31 -4.88
N PRO A 65 9.02 8.54 -5.97
CA PRO A 65 8.55 7.16 -5.96
C PRO A 65 9.19 6.24 -4.91
N LYS A 66 10.49 6.43 -4.63
CA LYS A 66 11.26 5.63 -3.65
C LYS A 66 10.87 5.89 -2.20
N THR A 67 10.34 7.07 -1.87
CA THR A 67 10.00 7.49 -0.50
C THR A 67 8.50 7.63 -0.28
N ARG A 68 7.68 7.18 -1.25
CA ARG A 68 6.22 7.23 -1.13
C ARG A 68 5.73 6.44 0.06
N ARG A 69 4.90 7.11 0.85
CA ARG A 69 4.18 6.57 1.99
C ARG A 69 2.69 6.67 1.70
N TYR A 70 1.96 5.68 2.17
CA TYR A 70 0.54 5.54 1.94
C TYR A 70 -0.21 5.43 3.27
N LEU A 71 -1.41 5.99 3.28
CA LEU A 71 -2.34 6.02 4.40
C LEU A 71 -3.70 5.49 3.95
N PRO A 72 -4.55 5.00 4.87
CA PRO A 72 -5.98 4.85 4.60
C PRO A 72 -6.57 6.14 4.06
N SER A 73 -7.56 6.07 3.18
CA SER A 73 -8.13 7.26 2.55
C SER A 73 -8.74 8.28 3.51
N TRP A 74 -9.18 7.83 4.70
CA TRP A 74 -9.78 8.65 5.75
C TRP A 74 -8.78 9.24 6.76
N ALA A 75 -7.52 8.79 6.72
CA ALA A 75 -6.47 9.19 7.66
C ALA A 75 -5.56 10.23 7.03
#